data_AF-A0A7C1KSK1-F1
#
_entry.id   AF-A0A7C1KSK1-F1
#
_cell.length_a   1.000
_cell.length_b   1.000
_cell.length_c   1.000
_cell.angle_alpha   90.00
_cell.angle_beta   90.00
_cell.angle_gamma   90.00
#
_symmetry.space_group_name_H-M   'P 1'
#
loop_
_entity.id
_entity.type
_entity.pdbx_description
1 polymer ?
#
loop_
_entity_poly.entity_id
_entity_poly.type
_entity_poly.pdbx_seq_one_letter_code
_entity_poly.pdbx_strand_id
1 'polypeptide(L)'
;MMTGRSQVGSVKDLEVIKSPSDNDTGIGRFHFSDRYSVFDWGEMPDHIQNKGAAISVLSAYFFERLEDMGIKTHYLGLVENGKRKRLSGLSAPSRIMEITLLRVLKPVEKDGIYDYGCYRDAAGNFLIPLEIIYRNSLPVGSSVFKRLEKGELTPGDLGLAEMPSPGERLREPAIDVSTKLEITDRYISWDEAGEMANLSEVEIEGIREITSKVNKLITDEFDRIGLVNEDGKIELGFSPERSLMVVDVLGTLDECRFTFEGIPVSKEIARIYYRGSNWHEEVERAKRTDRMRWKKLV
;
A
#
# COMPACT_ATOMS: atom_id res chain seq x y z
N MET A 1 -21.13 25.48 -3.79
CA MET A 1 -20.11 25.06 -2.80
C MET A 1 -20.64 23.85 -2.05
N MET A 2 -20.30 22.63 -2.45
CA MET A 2 -20.53 21.44 -1.63
C MET A 2 -19.24 21.13 -0.89
N THR A 3 -19.28 21.26 0.42
CA THR A 3 -18.17 21.00 1.34
C THR A 3 -17.96 19.50 1.55
N GLY A 4 -16.68 19.11 1.59
CA GLY A 4 -16.07 17.88 2.12
C GLY A 4 -16.92 16.61 2.23
N ARG A 5 -16.76 15.69 1.27
CA ARG A 5 -17.06 14.27 1.52
C ARG A 5 -15.88 13.66 2.27
N SER A 6 -16.14 13.07 3.44
CA SER A 6 -15.16 12.27 4.18
C SER A 6 -15.40 10.78 3.94
N GLN A 7 -14.38 10.05 3.52
CA GLN A 7 -14.40 8.58 3.46
C GLN A 7 -13.65 8.01 4.65
N VAL A 8 -14.33 7.20 5.46
CA VAL A 8 -13.73 6.55 6.62
C VAL A 8 -12.96 5.32 6.17
N GLY A 9 -11.71 5.20 6.60
CA GLY A 9 -10.86 4.03 6.36
C GLY A 9 -10.44 3.35 7.66
N SER A 10 -9.85 2.16 7.55
CA SER A 10 -9.48 1.34 8.70
C SER A 10 -8.44 2.02 9.61
N VAL A 11 -7.49 2.76 9.02
CA VAL A 11 -6.39 3.42 9.74
C VAL A 11 -6.27 4.92 9.44
N LYS A 12 -6.86 5.38 8.35
CA LYS A 12 -6.86 6.79 7.91
C LYS A 12 -8.18 7.15 7.26
N ASP A 13 -8.62 8.39 7.43
CA ASP A 13 -9.81 8.94 6.80
C ASP A 13 -9.40 9.92 5.71
N LEU A 14 -10.13 9.95 4.60
CA LEU A 14 -9.89 10.88 3.49
C LEU A 14 -10.95 11.97 3.48
N GLU A 15 -10.54 13.21 3.67
CA GLU A 15 -11.35 14.41 3.44
C GLU A 15 -11.07 14.95 2.03
N VAL A 16 -12.10 15.06 1.20
CA VAL A 16 -11.98 15.64 -0.15
C VAL A 16 -12.22 17.15 -0.09
N ILE A 17 -11.16 17.94 -0.29
CA ILE A 17 -11.22 19.41 -0.35
C ILE A 17 -11.67 19.87 -1.75
N LYS A 18 -11.10 19.27 -2.78
CA LYS A 18 -11.48 19.45 -4.19
C LYS A 18 -11.51 18.08 -4.86
N SER A 19 -12.63 17.70 -5.45
CA SER A 19 -12.71 16.45 -6.22
C SER A 19 -11.86 16.54 -7.50
N PRO A 20 -11.19 15.44 -7.90
CA PRO A 20 -10.57 15.36 -9.22
C PRO A 20 -11.63 15.32 -10.33
N SER A 21 -11.26 15.80 -11.51
CA SER A 21 -11.98 15.66 -12.78
C SER A 21 -11.17 14.79 -13.73
N ASP A 22 -11.59 14.64 -14.99
CA ASP A 22 -10.85 13.83 -15.96
C ASP A 22 -9.45 14.38 -16.23
N ASN A 23 -9.31 15.70 -16.29
CA ASN A 23 -8.07 16.38 -16.66
C ASN A 23 -7.41 17.15 -15.51
N ASP A 24 -8.11 17.37 -14.39
CA ASP A 24 -7.58 18.12 -13.26
C ASP A 24 -7.50 17.25 -12.01
N THR A 25 -6.37 17.33 -11.33
CA THR A 25 -6.23 16.74 -10.01
C THR A 25 -7.14 17.44 -8.99
N GLY A 26 -7.56 16.67 -8.00
CA GLY A 26 -8.21 17.16 -6.79
C GLY A 26 -7.20 17.50 -5.71
N ILE A 27 -7.73 17.87 -4.54
CA ILE A 27 -6.98 18.06 -3.30
C ILE A 27 -7.71 17.28 -2.21
N GLY A 28 -6.96 16.44 -1.50
CA GLY A 28 -7.45 15.64 -0.38
C GLY A 28 -6.61 15.86 0.87
N ARG A 29 -7.16 15.47 2.02
CA ARG A 29 -6.42 15.36 3.27
C ARG A 29 -6.61 13.98 3.86
N PHE A 30 -5.50 13.30 4.13
CA PHE A 30 -5.49 12.14 4.99
C PHE A 30 -5.45 12.55 6.45
N HIS A 31 -6.43 12.09 7.22
CA HIS A 31 -6.51 12.20 8.66
C HIS A 31 -6.11 10.85 9.26
N PHE A 32 -4.88 10.75 9.75
CA PHE A 32 -4.35 9.52 10.30
C PHE A 32 -4.91 9.28 11.70
N SER A 33 -5.42 8.07 11.95
CA SER A 33 -6.01 7.66 13.23
C SER A 33 -5.05 6.78 14.04
N ASP A 34 -5.36 6.57 15.32
CA ASP A 34 -4.63 5.62 16.18
C ASP A 34 -5.17 4.19 16.06
N ARG A 35 -6.10 3.98 15.12
CA ARG A 35 -6.65 2.67 14.77
C ARG A 35 -5.59 1.83 14.08
N TYR A 36 -5.73 0.51 14.24
CA TYR A 36 -5.01 -0.47 13.47
C TYR A 36 -5.97 -1.54 12.94
N SER A 37 -5.51 -2.31 11.96
CA SER A 37 -6.27 -3.37 11.32
C SER A 37 -5.36 -4.56 11.03
N VAL A 38 -5.87 -5.76 11.28
CA VAL A 38 -5.24 -7.04 10.92
C VAL A 38 -6.29 -7.94 10.26
N PHE A 39 -5.83 -8.84 9.39
CA PHE A 39 -6.67 -9.82 8.67
C PHE A 39 -7.88 -9.21 7.94
N ASP A 40 -7.75 -7.98 7.42
CA ASP A 40 -8.80 -7.26 6.67
C ASP A 40 -10.09 -7.00 7.47
N TRP A 41 -10.04 -7.14 8.80
CA TRP A 41 -11.18 -6.97 9.70
C TRP A 41 -11.77 -5.57 9.62
N GLY A 42 -10.90 -4.57 9.63
CA GLY A 42 -11.28 -3.17 9.82
C GLY A 42 -10.63 -2.63 11.08
N GLU A 43 -11.24 -1.64 11.71
CA GLU A 43 -10.78 -1.11 12.99
C GLU A 43 -10.82 -2.21 14.07
N MET A 44 -9.69 -2.39 14.75
CA MET A 44 -9.59 -3.22 15.95
C MET A 44 -10.10 -2.44 17.18
N PRO A 45 -10.58 -3.13 18.23
CA PRO A 45 -11.22 -2.47 19.38
C PRO A 45 -10.28 -1.56 20.18
N ASP A 46 -8.97 -1.83 20.15
CA ASP A 46 -7.95 -1.04 20.83
C ASP A 46 -7.28 -0.03 19.89
N HIS A 47 -6.77 1.06 20.47
CA HIS A 47 -6.00 2.08 19.74
C HIS A 47 -4.54 2.12 20.20
N ILE A 48 -3.63 2.39 19.28
CA ILE A 48 -2.20 2.55 19.56
C ILE A 48 -1.91 4.05 19.64
N GLN A 49 -1.70 4.55 20.85
CA GLN A 49 -1.50 5.98 21.11
C GLN A 49 -0.43 6.57 20.19
N ASN A 50 -0.76 7.70 19.54
CA ASN A 50 0.11 8.46 18.63
C ASN A 50 0.51 7.74 17.33
N LYS A 51 -0.01 6.53 17.04
CA LYS A 51 0.27 5.80 15.80
C LYS A 51 0.00 6.64 14.56
N GLY A 52 -1.13 7.35 14.50
CA GLY A 52 -1.47 8.12 13.31
C GLY A 52 -0.52 9.28 13.06
N ALA A 53 -0.09 9.98 14.12
CA ALA A 53 0.92 11.04 14.00
C ALA A 53 2.27 10.48 13.53
N ALA A 54 2.69 9.33 14.09
CA ALA A 54 3.93 8.67 13.69
C ALA A 54 3.93 8.25 12.21
N ILE A 55 2.84 7.63 11.74
CA ILE A 55 2.65 7.26 10.32
C ILE A 55 2.70 8.49 9.42
N SER A 56 2.00 9.56 9.81
CA SER A 56 1.92 10.79 9.02
C SER A 56 3.30 11.45 8.84
N VAL A 57 4.05 11.59 9.94
CA VAL A 57 5.41 12.19 9.94
C VAL A 57 6.40 11.31 9.19
N LEU A 58 6.39 10.00 9.43
CA LEU A 58 7.30 9.06 8.77
C LEU A 58 7.03 8.97 7.26
N SER A 59 5.76 8.94 6.86
CA SER A 59 5.39 8.93 5.45
C SER A 59 5.76 10.24 4.76
N ALA A 60 5.58 11.39 5.43
CA ALA A 60 6.08 12.66 4.92
C ALA A 60 7.61 12.59 4.71
N TYR A 61 8.36 12.03 5.66
CA TYR A 61 9.82 11.93 5.55
C TYR A 61 10.25 11.25 4.26
N PHE A 62 9.65 10.09 3.95
CA PHE A 62 9.97 9.40 2.72
C PHE A 62 9.49 10.14 1.47
N PHE A 63 8.31 10.76 1.49
CA PHE A 63 7.87 11.58 0.35
C PHE A 63 8.81 12.75 0.07
N GLU A 64 9.25 13.48 1.10
CA GLU A 64 10.19 14.59 0.93
C GLU A 64 11.54 14.12 0.35
N ARG A 65 12.03 12.95 0.78
CA ARG A 65 13.24 12.34 0.20
C ARG A 65 13.06 11.86 -1.24
N LEU A 66 11.89 11.33 -1.60
CA LEU A 66 11.59 10.96 -2.98
C LEU A 66 11.58 12.17 -3.92
N GLU A 67 11.06 13.30 -3.46
CA GLU A 67 11.09 14.55 -4.22
C GLU A 67 12.54 15.03 -4.46
N ASP A 68 13.42 14.93 -3.46
CA ASP A 68 14.86 15.23 -3.61
C ASP A 68 15.53 14.32 -4.67
N MET A 69 15.01 13.10 -4.86
CA MET A 69 15.43 12.15 -5.90
C MET A 69 14.77 12.40 -7.27
N GLY A 70 13.90 13.41 -7.38
CA GLY A 70 13.16 13.72 -8.60
C GLY A 70 11.99 12.77 -8.88
N ILE A 71 11.56 11.96 -7.90
CA ILE A 71 10.43 11.05 -8.04
C ILE A 71 9.15 11.82 -7.68
N LYS A 72 8.18 11.83 -8.60
CA LYS A 72 6.89 12.50 -8.39
C LYS A 72 6.09 11.79 -7.30
N THR A 73 5.41 12.56 -6.45
CA THR A 73 4.55 12.03 -5.39
C THR A 73 3.25 12.82 -5.32
N HIS A 74 2.23 12.28 -4.67
CA HIS A 74 1.01 13.03 -4.37
C HIS A 74 1.12 13.92 -3.13
N TYR A 75 2.24 13.88 -2.40
CA TYR A 75 2.41 14.60 -1.15
C TYR A 75 2.48 16.10 -1.42
N LEU A 76 1.69 16.87 -0.66
CA LEU A 76 1.74 18.33 -0.74
C LEU A 76 2.31 18.95 0.54
N GLY A 77 2.22 18.26 1.67
CA GLY A 77 2.71 18.74 2.96
C GLY A 77 1.90 18.19 4.13
N LEU A 78 2.38 18.45 5.34
CA LEU A 78 1.66 18.21 6.57
C LEU A 78 0.89 19.47 6.99
N VAL A 79 -0.26 19.32 7.64
CA VAL A 79 -1.10 20.45 8.06
C VAL A 79 -0.96 20.67 9.56
N GLU A 80 -0.53 21.87 9.96
CA GLU A 80 -0.45 22.31 11.36
C GLU A 80 -1.14 23.67 11.48
N ASN A 81 -2.08 23.81 12.42
CA ASN A 81 -2.86 25.04 12.62
C ASN A 81 -3.51 25.56 11.32
N GLY A 82 -4.05 24.62 10.51
CA GLY A 82 -4.71 24.92 9.23
C GLY A 82 -3.77 25.32 8.09
N LYS A 83 -2.44 25.34 8.31
CA LYS A 83 -1.45 25.69 7.29
C LYS A 83 -0.65 24.47 6.86
N ARG A 84 -0.45 24.32 5.56
CA ARG A 84 0.45 23.34 4.96
C ARG A 84 1.90 23.70 5.27
N LYS A 85 2.69 22.72 5.68
CA LYS A 85 4.10 22.83 6.04
C LYS A 85 4.89 21.60 5.57
N ARG A 86 6.20 21.79 5.37
CA ARG A 86 7.17 20.69 5.29
C ARG A 86 7.52 20.19 6.68
N LEU A 87 8.12 19.01 6.77
CA LEU A 87 8.57 18.43 8.04
C LEU A 87 9.41 19.38 8.88
N SER A 88 10.39 20.06 8.26
CA SER A 88 11.29 21.00 8.94
C SER A 88 10.59 22.22 9.56
N GLY A 89 9.35 22.51 9.16
CA GLY A 89 8.57 23.65 9.64
C GLY A 89 7.51 23.30 10.70
N LEU A 90 7.33 22.02 11.03
CA LEU A 90 6.40 21.58 12.08
C LEU A 90 6.90 21.94 13.48
N SER A 91 5.97 22.29 14.36
CA SER A 91 6.23 22.54 15.78
C SER A 91 5.83 21.33 16.65
N ALA A 92 4.91 20.51 16.15
CA ALA A 92 4.49 19.24 16.73
C ALA A 92 4.16 18.21 15.63
N PRO A 93 4.14 16.90 15.94
CA PRO A 93 3.71 15.88 15.00
C PRO A 93 2.29 16.13 14.50
N SER A 94 2.13 16.25 13.18
CA SER A 94 0.81 16.37 12.55
C SER A 94 0.21 15.00 12.26
N ARG A 95 -1.13 14.93 12.29
CA ARG A 95 -1.92 13.77 11.87
C ARG A 95 -2.60 13.99 10.52
N ILE A 96 -2.33 15.12 9.88
CA ILE A 96 -3.03 15.55 8.68
C ILE A 96 -2.00 15.76 7.58
N MET A 97 -2.14 14.99 6.51
CA MET A 97 -1.32 15.14 5.29
C MET A 97 -2.22 15.62 4.17
N GLU A 98 -1.86 16.73 3.54
CA GLU A 98 -2.54 17.20 2.34
C GLU A 98 -1.89 16.56 1.11
N ILE A 99 -2.72 16.11 0.17
CA ILE A 99 -2.30 15.36 -1.00
C ILE A 99 -3.00 15.86 -2.27
N THR A 100 -2.33 15.67 -3.40
CA THR A 100 -2.94 15.69 -4.73
C THR A 100 -3.85 14.48 -4.84
N LEU A 101 -5.13 14.71 -5.09
CA LEU A 101 -6.11 13.63 -5.18
C LEU A 101 -6.32 13.23 -6.64
N LEU A 102 -6.10 11.95 -6.97
CA LEU A 102 -6.35 11.38 -8.29
C LEU A 102 -7.76 10.77 -8.37
N ARG A 103 -8.26 10.54 -9.58
CA ARG A 103 -9.51 9.77 -9.75
C ARG A 103 -9.30 8.32 -9.30
N VAL A 104 -10.32 7.75 -8.68
CA VAL A 104 -10.39 6.31 -8.42
C VAL A 104 -11.42 5.73 -9.37
N LEU A 105 -10.94 5.09 -10.44
CA LEU A 105 -11.78 4.42 -11.43
C LEU A 105 -12.17 3.05 -10.86
N LYS A 106 -13.40 2.93 -10.35
CA LYS A 106 -13.84 1.71 -9.68
C LYS A 106 -14.23 0.66 -10.71
N PRO A 107 -13.61 -0.54 -10.69
CA PRO A 107 -14.06 -1.64 -11.53
C PRO A 107 -15.49 -2.05 -11.17
N VAL A 108 -16.22 -2.58 -12.14
CA VAL A 108 -17.59 -3.08 -11.94
C VAL A 108 -17.50 -4.53 -11.48
N GLU A 109 -18.05 -4.84 -10.32
CA GLU A 109 -18.13 -6.21 -9.81
C GLU A 109 -19.43 -6.88 -10.25
N LYS A 110 -19.32 -8.12 -10.76
CA LYS A 110 -20.45 -8.99 -11.07
C LYS A 110 -20.10 -10.45 -10.78
N ASP A 111 -20.82 -11.05 -9.85
CA ASP A 111 -20.69 -12.46 -9.45
C ASP A 111 -19.24 -12.84 -9.03
N GLY A 112 -18.54 -11.93 -8.36
CA GLY A 112 -17.15 -12.10 -7.91
C GLY A 112 -16.09 -11.83 -8.99
N ILE A 113 -16.50 -11.43 -10.20
CA ILE A 113 -15.61 -11.04 -11.29
C ILE A 113 -15.59 -9.52 -11.41
N TYR A 114 -14.40 -8.94 -11.55
CA TYR A 114 -14.20 -7.50 -11.66
C TYR A 114 -13.87 -7.10 -13.11
N ASP A 115 -14.69 -6.22 -13.68
CA ASP A 115 -14.47 -5.62 -15.00
C ASP A 115 -13.72 -4.28 -14.86
N TYR A 116 -12.48 -4.26 -15.35
CA TYR A 116 -11.60 -3.09 -15.37
C TYR A 116 -11.72 -2.26 -16.66
N GLY A 117 -12.78 -2.44 -17.43
CA GLY A 117 -13.01 -1.74 -18.70
C GLY A 117 -12.94 -0.21 -18.62
N CYS A 118 -13.13 0.37 -17.43
CA CYS A 118 -12.97 1.82 -17.19
C CYS A 118 -11.53 2.34 -17.39
N TYR A 119 -10.51 1.48 -17.42
CA TYR A 119 -9.12 1.87 -17.64
C TYR A 119 -8.71 1.91 -19.14
N ARG A 120 -9.46 1.26 -20.03
CA ARG A 120 -9.12 1.15 -21.46
C ARG A 120 -8.99 2.50 -22.16
N ASP A 121 -9.88 3.43 -21.85
CA ASP A 121 -9.93 4.76 -22.48
C ASP A 121 -9.38 5.87 -21.56
N ALA A 122 -8.78 5.50 -20.42
CA ALA A 122 -8.31 6.46 -19.44
C ALA A 122 -6.95 7.04 -19.84
N ALA A 123 -6.91 8.33 -20.21
CA ALA A 123 -5.68 9.01 -20.62
C ALA A 123 -4.68 9.24 -19.46
N GLY A 124 -5.17 9.56 -18.25
CA GLY A 124 -4.35 9.86 -17.07
C GLY A 124 -5.18 10.32 -15.88
N ASN A 125 -4.53 10.88 -14.85
CA ASN A 125 -5.15 11.40 -13.62
C ASN A 125 -5.95 10.35 -12.83
N PHE A 126 -5.39 9.16 -12.62
CA PHE A 126 -6.06 8.09 -11.88
C PHE A 126 -5.08 7.26 -11.03
N LEU A 127 -5.60 6.68 -9.96
CA LEU A 127 -4.94 5.64 -9.18
C LEU A 127 -4.78 4.38 -10.05
N ILE A 128 -3.56 3.84 -10.14
CA ILE A 128 -3.35 2.53 -10.78
C ILE A 128 -3.92 1.47 -9.83
N PRO A 129 -4.78 0.54 -10.28
CA PRO A 129 -5.52 -0.37 -9.43
C PRO A 129 -4.66 -1.56 -8.97
N LEU A 130 -3.44 -1.28 -8.52
CA LEU A 130 -2.43 -2.26 -8.17
C LEU A 130 -1.78 -1.90 -6.83
N GLU A 131 -1.56 -2.92 -6.03
CA GLU A 131 -0.62 -2.90 -4.92
C GLU A 131 0.70 -3.48 -5.43
N ILE A 132 1.79 -2.70 -5.38
CA ILE A 132 3.12 -3.16 -5.83
C ILE A 132 3.95 -3.51 -4.60
N ILE A 133 4.38 -4.77 -4.52
CA ILE A 133 5.08 -5.32 -3.36
C ILE A 133 6.53 -5.61 -3.75
N TYR A 134 7.48 -4.98 -3.06
CA TYR A 134 8.89 -5.39 -3.14
C TYR A 134 9.22 -6.34 -1.99
N ARG A 135 10.13 -7.27 -2.21
CA ARG A 135 10.56 -8.27 -1.21
C ARG A 135 12.07 -8.34 -1.17
N ASN A 136 12.67 -7.96 -0.04
CA ASN A 136 14.11 -8.14 0.20
C ASN A 136 14.41 -9.50 0.82
N SER A 137 13.42 -10.09 1.49
CA SER A 137 13.49 -11.43 2.05
C SER A 137 12.12 -12.12 1.94
N LEU A 138 12.09 -13.41 2.27
CA LEU A 138 10.87 -14.21 2.29
C LEU A 138 10.63 -14.79 3.70
N PRO A 139 10.05 -14.01 4.63
CA PRO A 139 9.72 -14.51 5.97
C PRO A 139 8.80 -15.72 5.92
N VAL A 140 8.80 -16.57 6.95
CA VAL A 140 7.96 -17.79 7.03
C VAL A 140 6.49 -17.52 6.73
N GLY A 141 5.95 -16.38 7.19
CA GLY A 141 4.57 -15.96 6.94
C GLY A 141 4.32 -15.33 5.56
N SER A 142 5.27 -15.36 4.63
CA SER A 142 5.12 -14.80 3.29
C SER A 142 4.08 -15.56 2.48
N SER A 143 3.20 -14.82 1.81
CA SER A 143 2.21 -15.38 0.88
C SER A 143 2.84 -16.15 -0.29
N VAL A 144 4.12 -15.88 -0.60
CA VAL A 144 4.89 -16.54 -1.65
C VAL A 144 4.90 -18.06 -1.49
N PHE A 145 5.15 -18.59 -0.29
CA PHE A 145 5.28 -20.04 -0.09
C PHE A 145 3.97 -20.78 -0.38
N LYS A 146 2.84 -20.24 0.07
CA LYS A 146 1.52 -20.82 -0.19
C LYS A 146 1.18 -20.79 -1.69
N ARG A 147 1.61 -19.76 -2.42
CA ARG A 147 1.39 -19.64 -3.87
C ARG A 147 2.28 -20.61 -4.67
N LEU A 148 3.55 -20.74 -4.27
CA LEU A 148 4.47 -21.73 -4.86
C LEU A 148 3.96 -23.16 -4.67
N GLU A 149 3.50 -23.51 -3.46
CA GLU A 149 2.96 -24.85 -3.15
C GLU A 149 1.74 -25.21 -4.02
N LYS A 150 0.89 -24.22 -4.32
CA LYS A 150 -0.29 -24.40 -5.16
C LYS A 150 -0.03 -24.31 -6.67
N GLY A 151 1.18 -23.95 -7.08
CA GLY A 151 1.51 -23.67 -8.48
C GLY A 151 0.89 -22.37 -9.04
N GLU A 152 0.44 -21.46 -8.17
CA GLU A 152 -0.06 -20.12 -8.55
C GLU A 152 1.09 -19.13 -8.82
N LEU A 153 2.33 -19.53 -8.54
CA LEU A 153 3.56 -18.76 -8.68
C LEU A 153 4.71 -19.74 -8.97
N THR A 154 5.67 -19.32 -9.78
CA THR A 154 6.94 -20.02 -9.96
C THR A 154 8.10 -19.21 -9.37
N PRO A 155 9.25 -19.81 -9.05
CA PRO A 155 10.44 -19.06 -8.66
C PRO A 155 10.86 -18.02 -9.71
N GLY A 156 10.72 -18.36 -11.00
CA GLY A 156 11.07 -17.48 -12.11
C GLY A 156 10.26 -16.19 -12.15
N ASP A 157 8.99 -16.23 -11.75
CA ASP A 157 8.13 -15.05 -11.65
C ASP A 157 8.63 -14.03 -10.61
N LEU A 158 9.39 -14.50 -9.61
CA LEU A 158 10.07 -13.67 -8.61
C LEU A 158 11.52 -13.32 -9.00
N GLY A 159 11.98 -13.72 -10.18
CA GLY A 159 13.38 -13.57 -10.59
C GLY A 159 14.34 -14.55 -9.90
N LEU A 160 13.83 -15.66 -9.36
CA LEU A 160 14.61 -16.67 -8.65
C LEU A 160 14.91 -17.86 -9.54
N ALA A 161 16.15 -18.38 -9.46
CA ALA A 161 16.58 -19.54 -10.23
C ALA A 161 16.13 -20.88 -9.61
N GLU A 162 15.91 -20.91 -8.30
CA GLU A 162 15.55 -22.09 -7.54
C GLU A 162 14.49 -21.79 -6.49
N MET A 163 13.94 -22.85 -5.88
CA MET A 163 12.93 -22.73 -4.84
C MET A 163 13.50 -22.03 -3.60
N PRO A 164 12.91 -20.91 -3.14
CA PRO A 164 13.41 -20.21 -1.97
C PRO A 164 13.10 -20.95 -0.68
N SER A 165 13.89 -20.68 0.36
CA SER A 165 13.68 -21.15 1.72
C SER A 165 13.04 -20.09 2.62
N PRO A 166 12.21 -20.46 3.62
CA PRO A 166 11.71 -19.52 4.61
C PRO A 166 12.82 -18.77 5.36
N GLY A 167 12.71 -17.46 5.44
CA GLY A 167 13.71 -16.56 6.03
C GLY A 167 14.86 -16.18 5.10
N GLU A 168 14.87 -16.67 3.86
CA GLU A 168 15.91 -16.35 2.89
C GLU A 168 15.91 -14.86 2.55
N ARG A 169 17.09 -14.24 2.61
CA ARG A 169 17.32 -12.90 2.08
C ARG A 169 17.66 -13.02 0.59
N LEU A 170 16.88 -12.33 -0.23
CA LEU A 170 17.05 -12.38 -1.68
C LEU A 170 18.27 -11.55 -2.08
N ARG A 171 19.01 -12.06 -3.06
CA ARG A 171 20.16 -11.34 -3.64
C ARG A 171 19.71 -10.05 -4.34
N GLU A 172 18.66 -10.16 -5.13
CA GLU A 172 17.98 -9.05 -5.78
C GLU A 172 16.54 -9.01 -5.26
N PRO A 173 15.99 -7.84 -4.90
CA PRO A 173 14.62 -7.76 -4.43
C PRO A 173 13.63 -8.23 -5.48
N ALA A 174 12.72 -9.12 -5.11
CA ALA A 174 11.63 -9.53 -5.98
C ALA A 174 10.53 -8.46 -5.99
N ILE A 175 9.85 -8.28 -7.12
CA ILE A 175 8.69 -7.38 -7.25
C ILE A 175 7.47 -8.18 -7.68
N ASP A 176 6.47 -8.16 -6.83
CA ASP A 176 5.22 -8.88 -6.91
C ASP A 176 4.07 -7.86 -7.00
N VAL A 177 2.92 -8.28 -7.49
CA VAL A 177 1.79 -7.38 -7.73
C VAL A 177 0.48 -8.05 -7.34
N SER A 178 -0.39 -7.27 -6.70
CA SER A 178 -1.77 -7.66 -6.45
C SER A 178 -2.74 -6.58 -6.89
N THR A 179 -4.01 -6.96 -7.03
CA THR A 179 -5.09 -6.03 -7.32
C THR A 179 -5.26 -5.01 -6.20
N LYS A 180 -5.85 -3.87 -6.55
CA LYS A 180 -6.41 -2.89 -5.62
C LYS A 180 -7.83 -2.60 -6.10
N LEU A 181 -8.73 -2.27 -5.16
CA LEU A 181 -10.14 -1.89 -5.38
C LEU A 181 -11.09 -3.09 -5.50
N GLU A 182 -10.59 -4.31 -5.36
CA GLU A 182 -11.41 -5.49 -5.12
C GLU A 182 -11.77 -5.57 -3.62
N ILE A 183 -12.75 -6.42 -3.27
CA ILE A 183 -13.11 -6.62 -1.86
C ILE A 183 -12.02 -7.38 -1.10
N THR A 184 -11.26 -8.21 -1.82
CA THR A 184 -10.11 -8.93 -1.32
C THR A 184 -9.10 -8.96 -2.43
N ASP A 185 -7.99 -8.27 -2.21
CA ASP A 185 -6.92 -8.20 -3.18
C ASP A 185 -6.38 -9.61 -3.49
N ARG A 186 -5.99 -9.81 -4.74
CA ARG A 186 -5.45 -11.07 -5.24
C ARG A 186 -4.17 -10.81 -5.99
N TYR A 187 -3.20 -11.71 -5.83
CA TYR A 187 -1.97 -11.65 -6.60
C TYR A 187 -2.24 -12.01 -8.05
N ILE A 188 -1.58 -11.30 -8.97
CA ILE A 188 -1.76 -11.44 -10.42
C ILE A 188 -0.40 -11.45 -11.12
N SER A 189 -0.38 -11.84 -12.39
CA SER A 189 0.82 -11.68 -13.22
C SER A 189 0.99 -10.24 -13.68
N TRP A 190 2.18 -9.89 -14.16
CA TRP A 190 2.43 -8.58 -14.76
C TRP A 190 1.68 -8.40 -16.09
N ASP A 191 1.47 -9.47 -16.85
CA ASP A 191 0.65 -9.45 -18.07
C ASP A 191 -0.81 -9.08 -17.71
N GLU A 192 -1.39 -9.75 -16.71
CA GLU A 192 -2.73 -9.44 -16.23
C GLU A 192 -2.82 -8.02 -15.67
N ALA A 193 -1.81 -7.56 -14.91
CA ALA A 193 -1.74 -6.19 -14.42
C ALA A 193 -1.71 -5.17 -15.55
N GLY A 194 -0.97 -5.47 -16.63
CA GLY A 194 -0.90 -4.65 -17.84
C GLY A 194 -2.24 -4.54 -18.55
N GLU A 195 -2.94 -5.66 -18.74
CA GLU A 195 -4.28 -5.68 -19.32
C GLU A 195 -5.31 -4.94 -18.46
N MET A 196 -5.31 -5.18 -17.14
CA MET A 196 -6.26 -4.61 -16.20
C MET A 196 -6.13 -3.08 -16.08
N ALA A 197 -4.90 -2.59 -15.95
CA ALA A 197 -4.63 -1.17 -15.74
C ALA A 197 -4.29 -0.41 -17.05
N ASN A 198 -4.39 -1.09 -18.20
CA ASN A 198 -4.03 -0.58 -19.52
C ASN A 198 -2.62 0.04 -19.52
N LEU A 199 -1.64 -0.76 -19.08
CA LEU A 199 -0.23 -0.36 -18.99
C LEU A 199 0.53 -0.88 -20.20
N SER A 200 1.40 -0.04 -20.74
CA SER A 200 2.43 -0.47 -21.68
C SER A 200 3.61 -1.12 -20.96
N GLU A 201 4.41 -1.92 -21.68
CA GLU A 201 5.66 -2.49 -21.17
C GLU A 201 6.61 -1.44 -20.57
N VAL A 202 6.69 -0.26 -21.19
CA VAL A 202 7.51 0.86 -20.69
C VAL A 202 7.01 1.38 -19.35
N GLU A 203 5.69 1.42 -19.15
CA GLU A 203 5.09 1.84 -17.88
C GLU A 203 5.30 0.78 -16.80
N ILE A 204 5.18 -0.50 -17.13
CA ILE A 204 5.48 -1.61 -16.22
C ILE A 204 6.95 -1.54 -15.76
N GLU A 205 7.89 -1.33 -16.68
CA GLU A 205 9.30 -1.17 -16.31
C GLU A 205 9.52 0.08 -15.44
N GLY A 206 8.85 1.20 -15.77
CA GLY A 206 8.88 2.40 -14.94
C GLY A 206 8.34 2.17 -13.52
N ILE A 207 7.29 1.36 -13.36
CA ILE A 207 6.76 0.93 -12.06
C ILE A 207 7.83 0.14 -11.29
N ARG A 208 8.49 -0.84 -11.93
CA ARG A 208 9.56 -1.64 -11.31
C ARG A 208 10.75 -0.79 -10.89
N GLU A 209 11.14 0.17 -11.72
CA GLU A 209 12.25 1.09 -11.44
C GLU A 209 11.94 2.00 -10.24
N ILE A 210 10.76 2.64 -10.22
CA ILE A 210 10.33 3.46 -9.08
C ILE A 210 10.26 2.61 -7.81
N THR A 211 9.68 1.42 -7.89
CA THR A 211 9.57 0.51 -6.75
C THR A 211 10.94 0.12 -6.20
N SER A 212 11.91 -0.16 -7.07
CA SER A 212 13.29 -0.48 -6.68
C SER A 212 13.97 0.70 -5.99
N LYS A 213 13.82 1.92 -6.52
CA LYS A 213 14.37 3.14 -5.89
C LYS A 213 13.75 3.41 -4.52
N VAL A 214 12.44 3.24 -4.41
CA VAL A 214 11.69 3.40 -3.17
C VAL A 214 12.11 2.37 -2.12
N ASN A 215 12.19 1.09 -2.51
CA ASN A 215 12.69 0.02 -1.66
C ASN A 215 14.09 0.33 -1.14
N LYS A 216 15.01 0.71 -2.04
CA LYS A 216 16.37 1.06 -1.66
C LYS A 216 16.42 2.20 -0.65
N LEU A 217 15.68 3.28 -0.90
CA LEU A 217 15.59 4.43 0.02
C LEU A 217 15.10 3.99 1.41
N ILE A 218 13.99 3.26 1.48
CA ILE A 218 13.42 2.79 2.75
C ILE A 218 14.43 1.90 3.47
N THR A 219 15.00 0.93 2.75
CA THR A 219 15.97 -0.02 3.31
C THR A 219 17.20 0.69 3.86
N ASP A 220 17.80 1.61 3.10
CA ASP A 220 19.00 2.35 3.52
C ASP A 220 18.73 3.24 4.75
N GLU A 221 17.54 3.84 4.87
CA GLU A 221 17.18 4.70 6.01
C GLU A 221 16.92 3.89 7.29
N PHE A 222 16.26 2.73 7.17
CA PHE A 222 15.98 1.85 8.32
C PHE A 222 17.20 1.03 8.77
N ASP A 223 18.07 0.63 7.85
CA ASP A 223 19.30 -0.11 8.17
C ASP A 223 20.23 0.71 9.10
N ARG A 224 20.29 2.04 8.90
CA ARG A 224 21.06 2.96 9.76
C ARG A 224 20.65 2.94 11.23
N ILE A 225 19.43 2.52 11.54
CA ILE A 225 18.90 2.42 12.90
C ILE A 225 18.71 0.97 13.35
N GLY A 226 19.32 0.01 12.63
CA GLY A 226 19.32 -1.41 12.99
C GLY A 226 18.02 -2.16 12.64
N LEU A 227 17.15 -1.57 11.82
CA LEU A 227 15.92 -2.22 11.35
C LEU A 227 16.13 -2.86 9.99
N VAL A 228 15.85 -4.15 9.89
CA VAL A 228 15.90 -4.90 8.65
C VAL A 228 14.57 -4.76 7.93
N ASN A 229 14.59 -4.24 6.70
CA ASN A 229 13.42 -4.16 5.84
C ASN A 229 13.21 -5.48 5.07
N GLU A 230 12.24 -6.28 5.49
CA GLU A 230 11.97 -7.60 4.90
C GLU A 230 11.22 -7.45 3.55
N ASP A 231 10.19 -6.62 3.55
CA ASP A 231 9.38 -6.30 2.37
C ASP A 231 8.48 -5.09 2.63
N GLY A 232 7.91 -4.55 1.56
CA GLY A 232 6.96 -3.46 1.66
C GLY A 232 6.10 -3.31 0.42
N LYS A 233 5.08 -2.49 0.57
CA LYS A 233 4.10 -2.20 -0.46
C LYS A 233 4.09 -0.71 -0.77
N ILE A 234 3.88 -0.39 -2.04
CA ILE A 234 3.61 0.96 -2.51
C ILE A 234 2.39 0.96 -3.44
N GLU A 235 1.75 2.12 -3.55
CA GLU A 235 0.73 2.38 -4.55
C GLU A 235 1.22 3.49 -5.49
N LEU A 236 0.82 3.41 -6.75
CA LEU A 236 1.18 4.36 -7.78
C LEU A 236 -0.07 4.93 -8.46
N GLY A 237 0.07 6.11 -9.03
CA GLY A 237 -0.94 6.73 -9.86
C GLY A 237 -0.34 7.38 -11.09
N PHE A 238 -1.20 7.80 -12.00
CA PHE A 238 -0.83 8.65 -13.12
C PHE A 238 -1.30 10.08 -12.90
N SER A 239 -0.41 11.04 -13.18
CA SER A 239 -0.80 12.45 -13.33
C SER A 239 -1.69 12.66 -14.56
N PRO A 240 -2.29 13.86 -14.77
CA PRO A 240 -3.02 14.17 -16.00
C PRO A 240 -2.20 13.93 -17.28
N GLU A 241 -0.89 14.13 -17.23
CA GLU A 241 0.06 13.90 -18.33
C GLU A 241 0.56 12.45 -18.39
N ARG A 242 -0.11 11.52 -17.69
CA ARG A 242 0.24 10.10 -17.62
C ARG A 242 1.68 9.83 -17.14
N SER A 243 2.19 10.69 -16.26
CA SER A 243 3.44 10.42 -15.54
C SER A 243 3.17 9.62 -14.27
N LEU A 244 3.99 8.60 -13.99
CA LEU A 244 3.94 7.86 -12.72
C LEU A 244 4.22 8.78 -11.53
N MET A 245 3.50 8.54 -10.44
CA MET A 245 3.70 9.20 -9.15
C MET A 245 3.42 8.24 -8.00
N VAL A 246 4.19 8.35 -6.91
CA VAL A 246 3.95 7.58 -5.69
C VAL A 246 2.80 8.19 -4.91
N VAL A 247 1.83 7.34 -4.56
CA VAL A 247 0.60 7.75 -3.84
C VAL A 247 0.45 6.96 -2.54
N ASP A 248 -0.69 7.17 -1.89
CA ASP A 248 -1.03 6.61 -0.58
C ASP A 248 -0.04 6.99 0.55
N VAL A 249 0.43 6.00 1.31
CA VAL A 249 1.29 6.14 2.49
C VAL A 249 2.55 5.33 2.25
N LEU A 250 3.70 5.83 2.71
CA LEU A 250 4.99 5.28 2.30
C LEU A 250 5.94 5.00 3.47
N GLY A 251 6.61 3.84 3.45
CA GLY A 251 7.73 3.52 4.33
C GLY A 251 7.35 3.36 5.81
N THR A 252 6.08 3.08 6.10
CA THR A 252 5.60 2.97 7.48
C THR A 252 5.46 1.51 7.91
N LEU A 253 5.37 1.27 9.22
CA LEU A 253 5.14 -0.06 9.81
C LEU A 253 3.79 -0.68 9.42
N ASP A 254 2.89 0.12 8.83
CA ASP A 254 1.61 -0.35 8.30
C ASP A 254 1.74 -0.93 6.88
N GLU A 255 2.71 -0.45 6.10
CA GLU A 255 2.92 -0.80 4.68
C GLU A 255 4.19 -1.64 4.44
N CYS A 256 5.08 -1.72 5.43
CA CYS A 256 6.33 -2.48 5.35
C CYS A 256 6.51 -3.40 6.57
N ARG A 257 7.15 -4.55 6.36
CA ARG A 257 7.55 -5.48 7.41
C ARG A 257 9.01 -5.24 7.76
N PHE A 258 9.25 -4.88 9.03
CA PHE A 258 10.58 -4.73 9.57
C PHE A 258 10.82 -5.71 10.72
N THR A 259 12.09 -6.10 10.88
CA THR A 259 12.57 -6.82 12.06
C THR A 259 13.69 -6.03 12.74
N PHE A 260 13.72 -6.09 14.07
CA PHE A 260 14.79 -5.55 14.92
C PHE A 260 15.34 -6.71 15.74
N GLU A 261 16.62 -7.06 15.55
CA GLU A 261 17.25 -8.20 16.23
C GLU A 261 16.43 -9.50 16.08
N GLY A 262 15.84 -9.72 14.91
CA GLY A 262 14.98 -10.88 14.60
C GLY A 262 13.54 -10.80 15.13
N ILE A 263 13.19 -9.73 15.86
CA ILE A 263 11.85 -9.50 16.39
C ILE A 263 11.06 -8.65 15.40
N PRO A 264 9.88 -9.09 14.90
CA PRO A 264 9.03 -8.25 14.06
C PRO A 264 8.59 -7.00 14.82
N VAL A 265 8.62 -5.82 14.18
CA VAL A 265 8.18 -4.55 14.80
C VAL A 265 6.99 -3.90 14.10
N SER A 266 6.53 -4.49 12.98
CA SER A 266 5.37 -4.03 12.22
C SER A 266 4.06 -4.67 12.70
N LYS A 267 2.97 -4.55 11.91
CA LYS A 267 1.67 -5.22 12.13
C LYS A 267 1.76 -6.73 12.43
N GLU A 268 2.87 -7.37 12.12
CA GLU A 268 3.10 -8.79 12.40
C GLU A 268 3.03 -9.12 13.90
N ILE A 269 3.44 -8.21 14.80
CA ILE A 269 3.27 -8.42 16.26
C ILE A 269 1.79 -8.64 16.59
N ALA A 270 0.92 -7.75 16.10
CA ALA A 270 -0.51 -7.86 16.34
C ALA A 270 -1.09 -9.13 15.70
N ARG A 271 -0.63 -9.51 14.50
CA ARG A 271 -1.05 -10.77 13.86
C ARG A 271 -0.66 -11.99 14.69
N ILE A 272 0.56 -12.04 15.23
CA ILE A 272 1.02 -13.13 16.10
C ILE A 272 0.12 -13.23 17.34
N TYR A 273 -0.21 -12.11 17.97
CA TYR A 273 -1.07 -12.08 19.16
C TYR A 273 -2.47 -12.68 18.90
N TYR A 274 -3.09 -12.35 17.76
CA TYR A 274 -4.44 -12.83 17.43
C TYR A 274 -4.48 -14.23 16.80
N ARG A 275 -3.39 -14.71 16.20
CA ARG A 275 -3.34 -16.07 15.63
C ARG A 275 -3.55 -17.12 16.71
N GLY A 276 -4.38 -18.11 16.42
CA GLY A 276 -4.75 -19.17 17.36
C GLY A 276 -5.85 -18.79 18.35
N SER A 277 -6.41 -17.58 18.26
CA SER A 277 -7.64 -17.24 18.98
C SER A 277 -8.88 -17.80 18.25
N ASN A 278 -9.96 -18.07 19.00
CA ASN A 278 -11.24 -18.48 18.42
C ASN A 278 -11.74 -17.48 17.37
N TRP A 279 -11.60 -16.19 17.64
CA TRP A 279 -11.98 -15.13 16.71
C TRP A 279 -11.23 -15.25 15.37
N HIS A 280 -9.91 -15.44 15.40
CA HIS A 280 -9.13 -15.62 14.18
C HIS A 280 -9.54 -16.88 13.40
N GLU A 281 -9.84 -17.98 14.08
CA GLU A 281 -10.36 -19.19 13.43
C GLU A 281 -11.72 -18.97 12.76
N GLU A 282 -12.62 -18.21 13.40
CA GLU A 282 -13.91 -17.85 12.84
C GLU A 282 -13.78 -16.94 11.62
N VAL A 283 -12.88 -15.95 11.66
CA VAL A 283 -12.53 -15.09 10.51
C VAL A 283 -12.05 -15.92 9.34
N GLU A 284 -11.09 -16.83 9.55
CA GLU A 284 -10.55 -17.68 8.49
C GLU A 284 -11.61 -18.65 7.93
N ARG A 285 -12.47 -19.21 8.80
CA ARG A 285 -13.60 -20.04 8.36
C ARG A 285 -14.57 -19.23 7.51
N ALA A 286 -14.96 -18.04 7.97
CA ALA A 286 -15.88 -17.16 7.25
C ALA A 286 -15.35 -16.76 5.87
N LYS A 287 -14.05 -16.41 5.78
CA LYS A 287 -13.39 -16.10 4.50
C LYS A 287 -13.38 -17.28 3.53
N ARG A 288 -13.24 -18.52 4.03
CA ARG A 288 -13.36 -19.73 3.20
C ARG A 288 -14.79 -20.00 2.74
N THR A 289 -15.78 -19.65 3.55
CA THR A 289 -17.20 -19.87 3.23
C THR A 289 -17.74 -18.84 2.22
N ASP A 290 -17.48 -17.55 2.44
CA ASP A 290 -17.97 -16.48 1.58
C ASP A 290 -16.96 -15.33 1.56
N ARG A 291 -16.08 -15.31 0.55
CA ARG A 291 -15.04 -14.27 0.42
C ARG A 291 -15.61 -12.85 0.28
N MET A 292 -16.87 -12.69 -0.15
CA MET A 292 -17.51 -11.39 -0.34
C MET A 292 -18.19 -10.89 0.92
N ARG A 293 -18.85 -11.78 1.68
CA ARG A 293 -19.70 -11.41 2.83
C ARG A 293 -19.21 -11.98 4.16
N TRP A 294 -17.98 -12.47 4.22
CA TRP A 294 -17.40 -13.12 5.41
C TRP A 294 -17.59 -12.33 6.71
N LYS A 295 -17.54 -11.00 6.67
CA LYS A 295 -17.76 -10.16 7.87
C LYS A 295 -19.14 -10.33 8.50
N LYS A 296 -20.15 -10.83 7.77
CA LYS A 296 -21.49 -11.12 8.29
C LYS A 296 -21.59 -12.51 8.94
N LEU A 297 -20.55 -13.32 8.84
CA LEU A 297 -20.49 -14.70 9.32
C LEU A 297 -19.67 -14.84 10.61
N VAL A 298 -19.11 -13.73 11.11
CA VAL A 298 -18.28 -13.63 12.34
C VAL A 298 -19.02 -12.78 13.34
#